data_AF-A0A6P1W711-F1
#
_entry.id   AF-A0A6P1W711-F1
#
_cell.length_a   1.000
_cell.length_b   1.000
_cell.length_c   1.000
_cell.angle_alpha   90.00
_cell.angle_beta   90.00
_cell.angle_gamma   90.00
#
_symmetry.space_group_name_H-M   'P 1'
#
loop_
_entity.id
_entity.type
_entity.pdbx_description
1 polymer ?
#
loop_
_entity_poly.entity_id
_entity_poly.type
_entity_poly.pdbx_seq_one_letter_code
_entity_poly.pdbx_strand_id
1 'polypeptide(L)'
;MLENHLLLVLTMLFAVSMLALLSEKLKVPYPIVLVLAGLIISFIPGVPLVRMRPDIIFLIFLPPLLYSAAWNTAWSEFWHLRQSICTLAVGLVIFTATGIAFVSYWLIPNFSLAAGFLLGSIISPPDAIAATSVLQKLKIPRRVTTILDGESLLNDATSLIVFRFALISILTGQFIFWDAAVGFFSVVIMGVVIGLAIGHLVYLIHKNLPTTASTDTALTLITPYLMYLTAEHFHFSGVLAVVSGGLLISYRSADIFAYNSRLQSLTVWSVLVFLLNGIVFILIGLQLPQIIKGIESYSFPLIIFYAIIISFVTIIIRLFWVFTVNYLTRLLKPRRAPDEDRFEWKAVFIVGWSGMRGVVSLASALAIPLTLSTGMEFPYRSLILFITFTVILATLILQGLSLPFLLRWLKLETHENDVQQENTIRYKLAIAVIEYLDRNCPTEIAEIPVFARVKSRYERMAELANKSLLADDDLSPSFMKTYRDMLLEIIRVRRDALKKMHRDNIFADHLIRAKERELDLEEARTRKT
;
A
#
# COMPACT_ATOMS: atom_id res chain seq x y z
N MET A 1 24.96 -18.34 16.36
CA MET A 1 24.46 -16.99 15.98
C MET A 1 23.36 -17.05 14.92
N LEU A 2 23.51 -17.81 13.82
CA LEU A 2 22.48 -17.91 12.77
C LEU A 2 21.14 -18.47 13.27
N GLU A 3 21.18 -19.51 14.09
CA GLU A 3 20.01 -20.15 14.71
C GLU A 3 19.18 -19.15 15.54
N ASN A 4 19.84 -18.28 16.31
CA ASN A 4 19.15 -17.25 17.10
C ASN A 4 18.44 -16.21 16.22
N HIS A 5 19.00 -15.88 15.05
CA HIS A 5 18.37 -14.95 14.11
C HIS A 5 17.17 -15.61 13.42
N LEU A 6 17.29 -16.88 13.04
CA LEU A 6 16.18 -17.65 12.47
C LEU A 6 15.03 -17.79 13.47
N LEU A 7 15.34 -18.13 14.72
CA LEU A 7 14.35 -18.25 15.79
C LEU A 7 13.66 -16.92 16.07
N LEU A 8 14.39 -15.80 16.06
CA LEU A 8 13.80 -14.46 16.16
C LEU A 8 12.81 -14.20 15.01
N VAL A 9 13.20 -14.47 13.76
CA VAL A 9 12.34 -14.24 12.59
C VAL A 9 11.09 -15.10 12.65
N LEU A 10 11.21 -16.39 12.97
CA LEU A 10 10.07 -17.30 13.15
C LEU A 10 9.14 -16.84 14.27
N THR A 11 9.70 -16.40 15.39
CA THR A 11 8.93 -15.86 16.52
C THR A 11 8.19 -14.60 16.12
N MET A 12 8.80 -13.71 15.34
CA MET A 12 8.13 -12.54 14.79
C MET A 12 7.00 -12.90 13.83
N LEU A 13 7.24 -13.79 12.87
CA LEU A 13 6.20 -14.23 11.93
C LEU A 13 5.00 -14.85 12.66
N PHE A 14 5.27 -15.67 13.69
CA PHE A 14 4.24 -16.24 14.55
C PHE A 14 3.48 -15.14 15.32
N ALA A 15 4.20 -14.20 15.93
CA ALA A 15 3.61 -13.09 16.67
C ALA A 15 2.74 -12.20 15.76
N VAL A 16 3.22 -11.84 14.56
CA VAL A 16 2.46 -11.10 13.55
C VAL A 16 1.14 -11.81 13.24
N SER A 17 1.22 -13.11 12.96
CA SER A 17 0.05 -13.91 12.60
C SER A 17 -0.97 -13.97 13.75
N MET A 18 -0.52 -14.22 14.98
CA MET A 18 -1.40 -14.30 16.15
C MET A 18 -2.01 -12.94 16.52
N LEU A 19 -1.22 -11.86 16.46
CA LEU A 19 -1.70 -10.51 16.74
C LEU A 19 -2.66 -10.00 15.66
N ALA A 20 -2.48 -10.41 14.40
CA ALA A 20 -3.45 -10.13 13.34
C ALA A 20 -4.80 -10.83 13.61
N LEU A 21 -4.79 -12.09 14.07
CA LEU A 21 -6.02 -12.77 14.50
C LEU A 21 -6.70 -12.06 15.68
N LEU A 22 -5.90 -11.57 16.64
CA LEU A 22 -6.40 -10.78 17.76
C LEU A 22 -7.00 -9.44 17.30
N SER A 23 -6.38 -8.78 16.32
CA SER A 23 -6.88 -7.55 15.70
C SER A 23 -8.28 -7.73 15.10
N GLU A 24 -8.54 -8.84 14.39
CA GLU A 24 -9.88 -9.13 13.86
C GLU A 24 -10.90 -9.30 14.99
N LYS A 25 -10.53 -9.95 16.09
CA LYS A 25 -11.40 -10.10 17.27
C LYS A 25 -11.71 -8.75 17.94
N LEU A 26 -10.70 -7.87 18.03
CA LEU A 26 -10.83 -6.54 18.64
C LEU A 26 -11.47 -5.50 17.72
N LYS A 27 -11.63 -5.79 16.42
CA LYS A 27 -12.09 -4.84 15.39
C LYS A 27 -11.23 -3.57 15.30
N VAL A 28 -9.95 -3.68 15.66
CA VAL A 28 -8.94 -2.61 15.56
C VAL A 28 -8.03 -2.92 14.39
N PRO A 29 -7.61 -1.94 13.57
CA PRO A 29 -6.64 -2.16 12.50
C PRO A 29 -5.37 -2.87 12.97
N TYR A 30 -4.95 -3.90 12.24
CA TYR A 30 -3.82 -4.74 12.65
C TYR A 30 -2.49 -3.97 12.82
N PRO A 31 -2.15 -2.93 12.03
CA PRO A 31 -0.90 -2.17 12.25
C PRO A 31 -0.82 -1.57 13.66
N ILE A 32 -1.94 -1.08 14.19
CA ILE A 32 -2.05 -0.48 15.52
C ILE A 32 -1.80 -1.52 16.60
N VAL A 33 -2.44 -2.69 16.46
CA VAL A 33 -2.26 -3.81 17.40
C VAL A 33 -0.81 -4.29 17.41
N LEU A 34 -0.18 -4.40 16.24
CA LEU A 34 1.22 -4.85 16.11
C LEU A 34 2.21 -3.88 16.74
N VAL A 35 2.05 -2.57 16.51
CA VAL A 35 2.91 -1.54 17.11
C VAL A 35 2.75 -1.51 18.63
N LEU A 36 1.52 -1.53 19.14
CA LEU A 36 1.26 -1.54 20.59
C LEU A 36 1.76 -2.82 21.25
N ALA A 37 1.57 -3.98 20.62
CA ALA A 37 2.10 -5.24 21.11
C ALA A 37 3.63 -5.23 21.11
N GLY A 38 4.27 -4.76 20.03
CA GLY A 38 5.72 -4.57 19.99
C GLY A 38 6.23 -3.69 21.12
N LEU A 39 5.52 -2.58 21.42
CA LEU A 39 5.83 -1.69 22.54
C LEU A 39 5.73 -2.42 23.88
N ILE A 40 4.65 -3.17 24.13
CA ILE A 40 4.47 -3.94 25.36
C ILE A 40 5.57 -5.01 25.50
N ILE A 41 5.84 -5.76 24.43
CA ILE A 41 6.88 -6.80 24.40
C ILE A 41 8.26 -6.18 24.66
N SER A 42 8.51 -4.95 24.21
CA SER A 42 9.80 -4.27 24.39
C SER A 42 10.18 -4.04 25.86
N PHE A 43 9.19 -4.03 26.78
CA PHE A 43 9.41 -3.90 28.22
C PHE A 43 9.63 -5.24 28.93
N ILE A 44 9.43 -6.38 28.26
CA ILE A 44 9.62 -7.69 28.87
C ILE A 44 11.13 -7.96 29.03
N PRO A 45 11.62 -8.18 30.27
CA PRO A 45 13.02 -8.48 30.49
C PRO A 45 13.42 -9.80 29.81
N GLY A 46 14.54 -9.80 29.10
CA GLY A 46 15.05 -10.97 28.37
C GLY A 46 14.73 -11.02 26.88
N VAL A 47 13.88 -10.10 26.37
CA VAL A 47 13.69 -9.96 24.92
C VAL A 47 14.96 -9.37 24.29
N PRO A 48 15.55 -10.01 23.26
CA PRO A 48 16.77 -9.52 22.64
C PRO A 48 16.52 -8.18 21.95
N LEU A 49 17.42 -7.23 22.18
CA LEU A 49 17.42 -5.93 21.51
C LEU A 49 17.69 -6.13 20.02
N VAL A 50 16.64 -6.05 19.21
CA VAL A 50 16.77 -6.15 17.75
C VAL A 50 17.45 -4.89 17.23
N ARG A 51 18.76 -4.94 17.02
CA ARG A 51 19.51 -3.89 16.33
C ARG A 51 19.49 -4.18 14.84
N MET A 52 18.63 -3.51 14.09
CA MET A 52 18.66 -3.61 12.64
C MET A 52 19.52 -2.53 12.01
N ARG A 53 20.36 -2.97 11.07
CA ARG A 53 21.07 -2.04 10.20
C ARG A 53 20.05 -1.40 9.25
N PRO A 54 20.07 -0.08 9.08
CA PRO A 54 19.11 0.65 8.23
C PRO A 54 19.07 0.12 6.79
N ASP A 55 20.23 -0.22 6.25
CA ASP A 55 20.39 -0.75 4.89
C ASP A 55 19.57 -2.03 4.70
N ILE A 56 19.48 -2.87 5.73
CA ILE A 56 18.70 -4.11 5.69
C ILE A 56 17.21 -3.79 5.60
N ILE A 57 16.74 -2.73 6.27
CA ILE A 57 15.33 -2.34 6.24
C ILE A 57 14.96 -1.85 4.84
N PHE A 58 15.79 -0.98 4.25
CA PHE A 58 15.57 -0.52 2.89
C PHE A 58 15.70 -1.66 1.88
N LEU A 59 16.71 -2.52 2.00
CA LEU A 59 16.92 -3.60 1.04
C LEU A 59 15.83 -4.68 1.08
N ILE A 60 15.39 -5.11 2.27
CA ILE A 60 14.47 -6.24 2.41
C ILE A 60 13.01 -5.82 2.18
N PHE A 61 12.59 -4.69 2.76
CA PHE A 61 11.16 -4.34 2.85
C PHE A 61 10.72 -3.40 1.74
N LEU A 62 11.52 -2.40 1.39
CA LEU A 62 11.07 -1.32 0.52
C LEU A 62 10.85 -1.77 -0.95
N PRO A 63 11.75 -2.52 -1.62
CA PRO A 63 11.52 -3.00 -2.98
C PRO A 63 10.21 -3.79 -3.17
N PRO A 64 9.90 -4.85 -2.38
CA PRO A 64 8.66 -5.59 -2.56
C PRO A 64 7.41 -4.76 -2.22
N LEU A 65 7.47 -3.88 -1.21
CA LEU A 65 6.33 -3.03 -0.85
C LEU A 65 6.01 -2.01 -1.96
N LEU A 66 7.03 -1.35 -2.51
CA LEU A 66 6.86 -0.42 -3.63
C LEU A 66 6.37 -1.12 -4.90
N TYR A 67 6.89 -2.30 -5.20
CA TYR A 67 6.46 -3.07 -6.36
C TYR A 67 5.02 -3.52 -6.25
N SER A 68 4.61 -4.00 -5.06
CA SER A 68 3.22 -4.33 -4.77
C SER A 68 2.31 -3.10 -4.91
N ALA A 69 2.72 -1.96 -4.36
CA ALA A 69 1.95 -0.72 -4.49
C ALA A 69 1.81 -0.28 -5.95
N ALA A 70 2.88 -0.40 -6.75
CA ALA A 70 2.86 -0.10 -8.18
C ALA A 70 1.93 -1.07 -8.93
N TRP A 71 1.91 -2.34 -8.54
CA TRP A 71 1.05 -3.36 -9.14
C TRP A 71 -0.43 -3.11 -8.91
N ASN A 72 -0.79 -2.67 -7.70
CA ASN A 72 -2.18 -2.41 -7.30
C ASN A 72 -2.70 -1.06 -7.80
N THR A 73 -1.82 -0.19 -8.33
CA THR A 73 -2.21 1.12 -8.84
C THR A 73 -2.80 1.02 -10.24
N ALA A 74 -4.03 1.50 -10.41
CA ALA A 74 -4.67 1.59 -11.73
C ALA A 74 -4.02 2.69 -12.58
N TRP A 75 -3.26 2.30 -13.61
CA TRP A 75 -2.48 3.23 -14.45
C TRP A 75 -3.31 4.36 -15.07
N SER A 76 -4.50 4.03 -15.59
CA SER A 76 -5.40 5.03 -16.19
C SER A 76 -5.83 6.09 -15.15
N GLU A 77 -6.30 5.64 -13.99
CA GLU A 77 -6.75 6.54 -12.91
C GLU A 77 -5.59 7.38 -12.35
N PHE A 78 -4.42 6.78 -12.17
CA PHE A 78 -3.20 7.47 -11.76
C PHE A 78 -2.87 8.62 -12.71
N TRP A 79 -2.95 8.39 -14.02
CA TRP A 79 -2.65 9.42 -15.02
C TRP A 79 -3.70 10.54 -15.06
N HIS A 80 -4.97 10.21 -14.82
CA HIS A 80 -6.04 11.19 -14.65
C HIS A 80 -5.86 12.04 -13.39
N LEU A 81 -5.34 11.46 -12.31
CA LEU A 81 -5.12 12.12 -11.02
C LEU A 81 -3.68 12.62 -10.81
N ARG A 82 -2.84 12.62 -11.85
CA ARG A 82 -1.40 12.92 -11.75
C ARG A 82 -1.09 14.26 -11.08
N GLN A 83 -1.91 15.29 -11.30
CA GLN A 83 -1.69 16.60 -10.68
C GLN A 83 -1.90 16.53 -9.16
N SER A 84 -2.98 15.90 -8.70
CA SER A 84 -3.24 15.70 -7.28
C SER A 84 -2.17 14.82 -6.64
N ILE A 85 -1.76 13.76 -7.32
CA ILE A 85 -0.72 12.85 -6.81
C ILE A 85 0.64 13.57 -6.73
N CYS A 86 1.08 14.26 -7.77
CA CYS A 86 2.38 14.96 -7.77
C CYS A 86 2.43 16.10 -6.73
N THR A 87 1.33 16.84 -6.54
CA THR A 87 1.28 17.90 -5.53
C THR A 87 1.37 17.36 -4.11
N LEU A 88 0.90 16.14 -3.84
CA LEU A 88 1.08 15.47 -2.55
C LEU A 88 2.45 14.78 -2.44
N ALA A 89 2.85 14.01 -3.45
CA ALA A 89 4.09 13.26 -3.40
C ALA A 89 5.36 14.11 -3.41
N VAL A 90 5.34 15.28 -4.06
CA VAL A 90 6.50 16.18 -4.14
C VAL A 90 6.24 17.46 -3.36
N GLY A 91 5.14 18.15 -3.69
CA GLY A 91 4.83 19.45 -3.11
C GLY A 91 4.64 19.40 -1.58
N LEU A 92 3.75 18.52 -1.10
CA LEU A 92 3.51 18.37 0.34
C LEU A 92 4.77 17.90 1.07
N VAL A 93 5.56 17.00 0.49
CA VAL A 93 6.81 16.51 1.12
C VAL A 93 7.80 17.64 1.33
N ILE A 94 8.05 18.46 0.31
CA ILE A 94 8.95 19.62 0.44
C ILE A 94 8.37 20.65 1.42
N PHE A 95 7.06 20.91 1.34
CA PHE A 95 6.40 21.88 2.21
C PHE A 95 6.41 21.45 3.68
N THR A 96 6.13 20.18 3.96
CA THR A 96 6.21 19.61 5.31
C THR A 96 7.64 19.58 5.82
N ALA A 97 8.62 19.17 5.00
CA ALA A 97 10.02 19.18 5.41
C ALA A 97 10.49 20.59 5.77
N THR A 98 10.12 21.58 4.96
CA THR A 98 10.43 23.00 5.21
C THR A 98 9.73 23.52 6.47
N GLY A 99 8.43 23.24 6.63
CA GLY A 99 7.67 23.67 7.80
C GLY A 99 8.22 23.06 9.10
N ILE A 100 8.54 21.77 9.09
CA ILE A 100 9.18 21.09 10.24
C ILE A 100 10.58 21.65 10.48
N ALA A 101 11.35 21.97 9.44
CA ALA A 101 12.68 22.55 9.59
C ALA A 101 12.64 23.89 10.32
N PHE A 102 11.74 24.80 9.92
CA PHE A 102 11.56 26.07 10.62
C PHE A 102 11.03 25.89 12.04
N VAL A 103 10.00 25.06 12.23
CA VAL A 103 9.43 24.84 13.57
C VAL A 103 10.46 24.24 14.51
N SER A 104 11.21 23.23 14.09
CA SER A 104 12.25 22.60 14.92
C SER A 104 13.42 23.53 15.21
N TYR A 105 13.86 24.34 14.24
CA TYR A 105 14.88 25.37 14.43
C TYR A 105 14.48 26.40 15.51
N TRP A 106 13.22 26.85 15.51
CA TRP A 106 12.72 27.80 16.50
C TRP A 106 12.41 27.17 17.86
N LEU A 107 11.97 25.92 17.87
CA LEU A 107 11.49 25.24 19.08
C LEU A 107 12.61 24.59 19.90
N ILE A 108 13.63 24.04 19.22
CA ILE A 108 14.71 23.28 19.84
C ILE A 108 15.97 24.17 19.89
N PRO A 109 16.49 24.51 21.08
CA PRO A 109 17.68 25.33 21.21
C PRO A 109 18.90 24.72 20.50
N ASN A 110 19.66 25.55 19.78
CA ASN A 110 20.86 25.19 19.03
C ASN A 110 20.64 24.16 17.90
N PHE A 111 19.38 23.90 17.52
CA PHE A 111 19.07 22.99 16.44
C PHE A 111 19.30 23.67 15.09
N SER A 112 20.11 23.07 14.22
CA SER A 112 20.41 23.66 12.91
C SER A 112 19.26 23.48 11.93
N LEU A 113 19.13 24.40 10.97
CA LEU A 113 18.12 24.31 9.92
C LEU A 113 18.30 23.05 9.06
N ALA A 114 19.54 22.59 8.86
CA ALA A 114 19.84 21.33 8.18
C ALA A 114 19.36 20.11 8.97
N ALA A 115 19.53 20.10 10.31
CA ALA A 115 18.95 19.05 11.16
C ALA A 115 17.41 19.11 11.15
N GLY A 116 16.84 20.29 11.02
CA GLY A 116 15.42 20.51 10.78
C GLY A 116 14.92 19.91 9.47
N PHE A 117 15.63 20.13 8.37
CA PHE A 117 15.32 19.49 7.08
C PHE A 117 15.52 17.98 7.12
N LEU A 118 16.50 17.49 7.88
CA LEU A 118 16.70 16.06 8.10
C LEU A 118 15.48 15.45 8.82
N LEU A 119 15.08 16.04 9.95
CA LEU A 119 13.89 15.62 10.70
C LEU A 119 12.61 15.72 9.85
N GLY A 120 12.45 16.82 9.12
CA GLY A 120 11.33 17.06 8.23
C GLY A 120 11.25 16.05 7.09
N SER A 121 12.38 15.73 6.46
CA SER A 121 12.47 14.71 5.41
C SER A 121 12.02 13.34 5.91
N ILE A 122 12.41 12.97 7.13
CA ILE A 122 12.06 11.68 7.73
C ILE A 122 10.55 11.57 8.00
N ILE A 123 9.91 12.64 8.48
CA ILE A 123 8.53 12.60 8.98
C ILE A 123 7.50 13.04 7.92
N SER A 124 7.97 13.69 6.85
CA SER A 124 7.15 14.15 5.72
C SER A 124 6.39 13.06 4.96
N PRO A 125 6.96 11.89 4.58
CA PRO A 125 6.25 10.90 3.78
C PRO A 125 5.21 10.16 4.64
N PRO A 126 3.91 10.20 4.30
CA PRO A 126 2.95 9.26 4.88
C PRO A 126 3.14 7.84 4.32
N ASP A 127 2.72 6.85 5.10
CA ASP A 127 2.61 5.45 4.73
C ASP A 127 1.15 5.17 4.31
N ALA A 128 0.92 5.03 3.00
CA ALA A 128 -0.42 4.72 2.52
C ALA A 128 -0.85 3.30 2.85
N ILE A 129 0.05 2.36 3.13
CA ILE A 129 -0.33 0.99 3.46
C ILE A 129 -1.04 0.97 4.82
N ALA A 130 -0.53 1.74 5.78
CA ALA A 130 -1.20 1.96 7.05
C ALA A 130 -2.60 2.56 6.82
N ALA A 131 -2.72 3.57 5.94
CA ALA A 131 -3.99 4.18 5.55
C ALA A 131 -4.96 3.21 4.90
N THR A 132 -4.56 2.58 3.82
CA THR A 132 -5.41 1.70 3.02
C THR A 132 -5.83 0.46 3.79
N SER A 133 -4.99 -0.08 4.69
CA SER A 133 -5.41 -1.21 5.55
C SER A 133 -6.55 -0.86 6.51
N VAL A 134 -6.63 0.39 6.98
CA VAL A 134 -7.75 0.90 7.79
C VAL A 134 -8.97 1.16 6.90
N LEU A 135 -8.74 1.71 5.70
CA LEU A 135 -9.77 2.10 4.75
C LEU A 135 -10.43 0.90 4.04
N GLN A 136 -9.70 -0.18 3.74
CA GLN A 136 -10.19 -1.36 3.01
C GLN A 136 -11.40 -2.05 3.68
N LYS A 137 -11.58 -1.89 4.99
CA LYS A 137 -12.74 -2.42 5.72
C LYS A 137 -14.01 -1.57 5.56
N LEU A 138 -13.92 -0.44 4.84
CA LEU A 138 -14.95 0.59 4.73
C LEU A 138 -15.20 0.92 3.25
N LYS A 139 -16.45 1.24 2.91
CA LYS A 139 -16.80 1.67 1.54
C LYS A 139 -16.36 3.11 1.34
N ILE A 140 -15.34 3.33 0.52
CA ILE A 140 -14.75 4.65 0.25
C ILE A 140 -14.58 4.79 -1.27
N PRO A 141 -14.72 5.99 -1.85
CA PRO A 141 -14.51 6.20 -3.28
C PRO A 141 -13.11 5.76 -3.72
N ARG A 142 -13.02 5.07 -4.87
CA ARG A 142 -11.75 4.60 -5.44
C ARG A 142 -10.75 5.72 -5.66
N ARG A 143 -11.23 6.90 -6.04
CA ARG A 143 -10.38 8.09 -6.20
C ARG A 143 -9.57 8.42 -4.94
N VAL A 144 -10.14 8.24 -3.74
CA VAL A 144 -9.42 8.49 -2.48
C VAL A 144 -8.32 7.47 -2.28
N THR A 145 -8.60 6.18 -2.50
CA THR A 145 -7.58 5.12 -2.37
C THR A 145 -6.48 5.30 -3.42
N THR A 146 -6.82 5.60 -4.67
CA THR A 146 -5.86 5.84 -5.75
C THR A 146 -4.96 7.05 -5.48
N ILE A 147 -5.48 8.13 -4.89
CA ILE A 147 -4.66 9.28 -4.48
C ILE A 147 -3.69 8.91 -3.36
N LEU A 148 -4.15 8.18 -2.35
CA LEU A 148 -3.30 7.79 -1.21
C LEU A 148 -2.21 6.81 -1.63
N ASP A 149 -2.55 5.78 -2.40
CA ASP A 149 -1.59 4.83 -2.95
C ASP A 149 -0.58 5.54 -3.86
N GLY A 150 -1.06 6.42 -4.74
CA GLY A 150 -0.23 7.22 -5.63
C GLY A 150 0.72 8.17 -4.90
N GLU A 151 0.28 8.80 -3.81
CA GLU A 151 1.12 9.64 -2.96
C GLU A 151 2.27 8.83 -2.36
N SER A 152 1.97 7.67 -1.76
CA SER A 152 2.96 6.82 -1.10
C SER A 152 3.94 6.15 -2.04
N LEU A 153 3.63 6.05 -3.33
CA LEU A 153 4.56 5.54 -4.33
C LEU A 153 5.72 6.49 -4.60
N LEU A 154 5.46 7.80 -4.57
CA LEU A 154 6.41 8.81 -5.01
C LEU A 154 6.99 9.64 -3.86
N ASN A 155 6.31 9.74 -2.73
CA ASN A 155 6.73 10.52 -1.58
C ASN A 155 8.05 10.03 -0.95
N ASP A 156 8.28 8.72 -0.91
CA ASP A 156 9.47 8.07 -0.35
C ASP A 156 10.71 8.45 -1.16
N ALA A 157 10.56 8.59 -2.48
CA ALA A 157 11.65 9.07 -3.33
C ALA A 157 11.99 10.52 -2.99
N THR A 158 10.98 11.40 -2.93
CA THR A 158 11.18 12.81 -2.62
C THR A 158 11.81 12.98 -1.24
N SER A 159 11.29 12.28 -0.23
CA SER A 159 11.74 12.39 1.16
C SER A 159 13.19 11.91 1.33
N LEU A 160 13.57 10.77 0.74
CA LEU A 160 14.94 10.27 0.77
C LEU A 160 15.94 11.21 0.06
N ILE A 161 15.50 11.93 -0.97
CA ILE A 161 16.38 12.92 -1.62
C ILE A 161 16.59 14.13 -0.70
N VAL A 162 15.53 14.67 -0.09
CA VAL A 162 15.65 15.75 0.91
C VAL A 162 16.54 15.30 2.08
N PHE A 163 16.38 14.05 2.53
CA PHE A 163 17.21 13.43 3.57
C PHE A 163 18.69 13.43 3.18
N ARG A 164 19.03 12.97 1.97
CA ARG A 164 20.42 12.92 1.48
C ARG A 164 21.05 14.32 1.46
N PHE A 165 20.34 15.32 0.95
CA PHE A 165 20.87 16.69 0.91
C PHE A 165 20.99 17.35 2.29
N ALA A 166 20.03 17.11 3.18
CA ALA A 166 20.12 17.57 4.56
C ALA A 166 21.34 16.95 5.27
N LEU A 167 21.56 15.65 5.08
CA LEU A 167 22.69 14.92 5.63
C LEU A 167 24.02 15.44 5.06
N ILE A 168 24.14 15.62 3.74
CA ILE A 168 25.34 16.19 3.11
C ILE A 168 25.63 17.59 3.68
N SER A 169 24.60 18.42 3.86
CA SER A 169 24.74 19.76 4.41
C SER A 169 25.26 19.74 5.86
N ILE A 170 24.82 18.77 6.67
CA ILE A 170 25.31 18.58 8.04
C ILE A 170 26.76 18.08 8.05
N LEU A 171 27.12 17.16 7.14
CA LEU A 171 28.45 16.57 7.08
C LEU A 171 29.52 17.53 6.52
N THR A 172 29.16 18.30 5.51
CA THR A 172 30.11 19.15 4.77
C THR A 172 30.09 20.60 5.24
N GLY A 173 29.02 21.04 5.90
CA GLY A 173 28.79 22.43 6.28
C GLY A 173 28.52 23.37 5.10
N GLN A 174 28.48 22.84 3.86
CA GLN A 174 28.22 23.61 2.66
C GLN A 174 26.92 23.15 2.00
N PHE A 175 26.10 24.12 1.58
CA PHE A 175 24.91 23.87 0.79
C PHE A 175 25.01 24.64 -0.52
N ILE A 176 25.14 23.90 -1.63
CA ILE A 176 25.14 24.46 -2.98
C ILE A 176 23.80 24.09 -3.62
N PHE A 177 22.89 25.05 -3.69
CA PHE A 177 21.54 24.83 -4.21
C PHE A 177 21.53 24.29 -5.64
N TRP A 178 22.46 24.76 -6.49
CA TRP A 178 22.54 24.33 -7.88
C TRP A 178 22.93 22.85 -8.02
N ASP A 179 23.95 22.40 -7.30
CA ASP A 179 24.38 21.00 -7.29
C ASP A 179 23.28 20.09 -6.72
N ALA A 180 22.55 20.58 -5.72
CA ALA A 180 21.41 19.87 -5.17
C ALA A 180 20.26 19.74 -6.19
N ALA A 181 19.94 20.81 -6.92
CA ALA A 181 18.89 20.80 -7.93
C ALA A 181 19.26 19.89 -9.13
N VAL A 182 20.47 20.01 -9.67
CA VAL A 182 20.93 19.17 -10.78
C VAL A 182 21.02 17.70 -10.35
N GLY A 183 21.60 17.43 -9.19
CA GLY A 183 21.68 16.09 -8.60
C GLY A 183 20.30 15.48 -8.36
N PHE A 184 19.32 16.29 -7.93
CA PHE A 184 17.93 15.84 -7.78
C PHE A 184 17.37 15.33 -9.10
N PHE A 185 17.44 16.13 -10.18
CA PHE A 185 16.88 15.72 -11.46
C PHE A 185 17.63 14.53 -12.05
N SER A 186 18.95 14.43 -11.91
CA SER A 186 19.71 13.28 -12.40
C SER A 186 19.32 11.99 -11.67
N VAL A 187 19.21 12.03 -10.33
CA VAL A 187 18.83 10.86 -9.51
C VAL A 187 17.42 10.37 -9.83
N VAL A 188 16.50 11.32 -10.07
CA VAL A 188 15.11 11.02 -10.43
C VAL A 188 15.01 10.43 -11.84
N ILE A 189 15.56 11.12 -12.84
CA ILE A 189 15.44 10.72 -14.25
C ILE A 189 16.13 9.37 -14.48
N MET A 190 17.35 9.20 -13.98
CA MET A 190 18.09 7.96 -14.19
C MET A 190 17.49 6.78 -13.42
N GLY A 191 16.90 7.02 -12.24
CA GLY A 191 16.11 6.00 -11.54
C GLY A 191 14.94 5.50 -12.40
N VAL A 192 14.18 6.42 -13.00
CA VAL A 192 13.08 6.06 -13.92
C VAL A 192 13.59 5.31 -15.16
N VAL A 193 14.67 5.77 -15.77
CA VAL A 193 15.26 5.12 -16.96
C VAL A 193 15.69 3.68 -16.65
N ILE A 194 16.38 3.46 -15.52
CA ILE A 194 16.80 2.12 -15.10
C ILE A 194 15.58 1.23 -14.83
N GLY A 195 14.57 1.74 -14.14
CA GLY A 195 13.33 1.02 -13.85
C GLY A 195 12.60 0.58 -15.12
N LEU A 196 12.44 1.49 -16.08
CA LEU A 196 11.84 1.19 -17.39
C LEU A 196 12.68 0.21 -18.20
N ALA A 197 14.01 0.34 -18.19
CA ALA A 197 14.92 -0.57 -18.90
C ALA A 197 14.81 -2.00 -18.37
N ILE A 198 14.90 -2.18 -17.04
CA ILE A 198 14.77 -3.49 -16.40
C ILE A 198 13.34 -4.03 -16.55
N GLY A 199 12.32 -3.19 -16.39
CA GLY A 199 10.92 -3.58 -16.59
C GLY A 199 10.65 -4.05 -18.02
N HIS A 200 11.24 -3.39 -19.02
CA HIS A 200 11.15 -3.80 -20.41
C HIS A 200 11.90 -5.10 -20.67
N LEU A 201 13.08 -5.30 -20.07
CA LEU A 201 13.80 -6.56 -20.16
C LEU A 201 12.97 -7.72 -19.59
N VAL A 202 12.37 -7.54 -18.42
CA VAL A 202 11.49 -8.55 -17.79
C VAL A 202 10.26 -8.82 -18.67
N TYR A 203 9.66 -7.78 -19.26
CA TYR A 203 8.59 -7.94 -20.24
C TYR A 203 9.01 -8.82 -21.43
N LEU A 204 10.20 -8.60 -22.01
CA LEU A 204 10.71 -9.41 -23.12
C LEU A 204 10.94 -10.86 -22.71
N ILE A 205 11.44 -11.10 -21.49
CA ILE A 205 11.63 -12.44 -20.93
C ILE A 205 10.29 -13.19 -20.87
N HIS A 206 9.25 -12.59 -20.27
CA HIS A 206 7.93 -13.24 -20.16
C HIS A 206 7.24 -13.42 -21.51
N LYS A 207 7.45 -12.50 -22.45
CA LYS A 207 6.83 -12.57 -23.78
C LYS A 207 7.44 -13.66 -24.66
N ASN A 208 8.75 -13.85 -24.57
CA ASN A 208 9.48 -14.68 -25.53
C ASN A 208 9.82 -16.08 -25.01
N LEU A 209 9.82 -16.29 -23.69
CA LEU A 209 10.14 -17.58 -23.10
C LEU A 209 8.87 -18.32 -22.64
N PRO A 210 8.82 -19.65 -22.77
CA PRO A 210 7.74 -20.44 -22.19
C PRO A 210 7.87 -20.40 -20.66
N THR A 211 6.98 -19.68 -19.98
CA THR A 211 6.97 -19.59 -18.53
C THR A 211 5.86 -20.43 -17.90
N THR A 212 6.07 -20.82 -16.64
CA THR A 212 5.05 -21.44 -15.79
C THR A 212 4.60 -20.46 -14.73
N ALA A 213 3.43 -20.67 -14.13
CA ALA A 213 2.90 -19.79 -13.07
C ALA A 213 3.86 -19.62 -11.87
N SER A 214 4.64 -20.66 -11.54
CA SER A 214 5.63 -20.59 -10.46
C SER A 214 6.88 -19.81 -10.86
N THR A 215 7.38 -20.01 -12.10
CA THR A 215 8.51 -19.24 -12.64
C THR A 215 8.14 -17.76 -12.77
N ASP A 216 6.93 -17.47 -13.27
CA ASP A 216 6.41 -16.11 -13.39
C ASP A 216 6.38 -15.43 -12.03
N THR A 217 5.78 -16.09 -11.04
CA THR A 217 5.68 -15.55 -9.68
C THR A 217 7.08 -15.32 -9.08
N ALA A 218 8.01 -16.27 -9.24
CA ALA A 218 9.39 -16.12 -8.76
C ALA A 218 10.12 -14.94 -9.43
N LEU A 219 9.98 -14.76 -10.75
CA LEU A 219 10.54 -13.61 -11.45
C LEU A 219 9.95 -12.30 -10.95
N THR A 220 8.64 -12.24 -10.67
CA THR A 220 8.06 -11.03 -10.07
C THR A 220 8.65 -10.72 -8.69
N LEU A 221 8.99 -11.72 -7.88
CA LEU A 221 9.64 -11.51 -6.58
C LEU A 221 11.08 -10.99 -6.71
N ILE A 222 11.82 -11.42 -7.73
CA ILE A 222 13.22 -11.02 -7.96
C ILE A 222 13.32 -9.62 -8.58
N THR A 223 12.42 -9.32 -9.52
CA THR A 223 12.38 -8.08 -10.31
C THR A 223 12.55 -6.78 -9.49
N PRO A 224 11.84 -6.55 -8.37
CA PRO A 224 11.99 -5.32 -7.61
C PRO A 224 13.38 -5.18 -6.98
N TYR A 225 14.00 -6.27 -6.55
CA TYR A 225 15.37 -6.22 -6.03
C TYR A 225 16.35 -5.88 -7.13
N LEU A 226 16.19 -6.43 -8.35
CA LEU A 226 17.04 -6.07 -9.49
C LEU A 226 16.91 -4.59 -9.82
N MET A 227 15.70 -4.05 -9.88
CA MET A 227 15.45 -2.63 -10.13
C MET A 227 16.10 -1.74 -9.05
N TYR A 228 15.84 -2.05 -7.79
CA TYR A 228 16.34 -1.27 -6.65
C TYR A 228 17.86 -1.30 -6.55
N LEU A 229 18.45 -2.50 -6.55
CA LEU A 229 19.90 -2.68 -6.40
C LEU A 229 20.67 -2.07 -7.56
N THR A 230 20.18 -2.20 -8.80
CA THR A 230 20.87 -1.62 -9.96
C THR A 230 20.87 -0.10 -9.88
N ALA A 231 19.75 0.52 -9.53
CA ALA A 231 19.68 1.97 -9.40
C ALA A 231 20.53 2.50 -8.23
N GLU A 232 20.47 1.88 -7.06
CA GLU A 232 21.29 2.26 -5.91
C GLU A 232 22.80 2.04 -6.16
N HIS A 233 23.18 1.02 -6.91
CA HIS A 233 24.58 0.78 -7.31
C HIS A 233 25.15 1.96 -8.10
N PHE A 234 24.34 2.60 -8.94
CA PHE A 234 24.70 3.82 -9.67
C PHE A 234 24.34 5.12 -8.91
N HIS A 235 24.01 5.03 -7.63
CA HIS A 235 23.60 6.16 -6.77
C HIS A 235 22.34 6.91 -7.25
N PHE A 236 21.52 6.29 -8.09
CA PHE A 236 20.23 6.82 -8.51
C PHE A 236 19.09 6.34 -7.60
N SER A 237 17.87 6.82 -7.82
CA SER A 237 16.74 6.49 -6.94
C SER A 237 16.24 5.05 -7.16
N GLY A 238 16.56 4.15 -6.22
CA GLY A 238 16.02 2.79 -6.21
C GLY A 238 14.49 2.75 -6.11
N VAL A 239 13.90 3.67 -5.34
CA VAL A 239 12.43 3.82 -5.20
C VAL A 239 11.80 4.04 -6.57
N LEU A 240 12.26 5.05 -7.33
CA LEU A 240 11.68 5.39 -8.63
C LEU A 240 11.93 4.32 -9.69
N ALA A 241 13.05 3.59 -9.60
CA ALA A 241 13.31 2.45 -10.48
C ALA A 241 12.26 1.34 -10.28
N VAL A 242 11.97 0.96 -9.03
CA VAL A 242 10.96 -0.05 -8.72
C VAL A 242 9.57 0.40 -9.13
N VAL A 243 9.20 1.66 -8.84
CA VAL A 243 7.87 2.20 -9.15
C VAL A 243 7.64 2.30 -10.66
N SER A 244 8.57 2.88 -11.41
CA SER A 244 8.44 3.02 -12.87
C SER A 244 8.43 1.67 -13.58
N GLY A 245 9.32 0.76 -13.20
CA GLY A 245 9.37 -0.59 -13.73
C GLY A 245 8.14 -1.42 -13.37
N GLY A 246 7.68 -1.35 -12.11
CA GLY A 246 6.47 -2.02 -11.62
C GLY A 246 5.21 -1.56 -12.34
N LEU A 247 5.05 -0.24 -12.56
CA LEU A 247 3.92 0.31 -13.32
C LEU A 247 3.93 -0.14 -14.79
N LEU A 248 5.10 -0.21 -15.43
CA LEU A 248 5.24 -0.73 -16.79
C LEU A 248 4.80 -2.20 -16.91
N ILE A 249 5.27 -3.06 -16.01
CA ILE A 249 4.94 -4.48 -16.02
C ILE A 249 3.46 -4.68 -15.66
N SER A 250 2.93 -3.93 -14.68
CA SER A 250 1.50 -3.96 -14.31
C SER A 250 0.60 -3.60 -15.50
N TYR A 251 0.94 -2.51 -16.21
CA TYR A 251 0.22 -2.08 -17.41
C TYR A 251 0.22 -3.14 -18.51
N ARG A 252 1.33 -3.86 -18.68
CA ARG A 252 1.49 -4.94 -19.68
C ARG A 252 1.08 -6.32 -19.19
N SER A 253 0.59 -6.45 -17.95
CA SER A 253 0.34 -7.76 -17.32
C SER A 253 -0.65 -8.65 -18.07
N ALA A 254 -1.62 -8.05 -18.76
CA ALA A 254 -2.60 -8.77 -19.58
C ALA A 254 -1.96 -9.42 -20.83
N ASP A 255 -0.88 -8.84 -21.35
CA ASP A 255 -0.17 -9.33 -22.54
C ASP A 255 0.75 -10.52 -22.21
N ILE A 256 1.26 -10.59 -20.98
CA ILE A 256 2.37 -11.50 -20.61
C ILE A 256 1.98 -12.61 -19.63
N PHE A 257 1.01 -12.41 -18.74
CA PHE A 257 0.68 -13.41 -17.72
C PHE A 257 -0.60 -14.16 -18.04
N ALA A 258 -0.52 -15.49 -18.05
CA ALA A 258 -1.69 -16.37 -18.11
C ALA A 258 -2.55 -16.25 -16.82
N TYR A 259 -3.80 -16.71 -16.88
CA TYR A 259 -4.76 -16.54 -15.77
C TYR A 259 -4.26 -17.17 -14.45
N ASN A 260 -3.59 -18.32 -14.54
CA ASN A 260 -3.03 -19.07 -13.42
C ASN A 260 -1.85 -18.33 -12.78
N SER A 261 -0.94 -17.77 -13.59
CA SER A 261 0.15 -16.92 -13.12
C SER A 261 -0.38 -15.69 -12.38
N ARG A 262 -1.42 -15.03 -12.92
CA ARG A 262 -2.05 -13.87 -12.27
C ARG A 262 -2.65 -14.23 -10.91
N LEU A 263 -3.40 -15.34 -10.82
CA LEU A 263 -4.02 -15.78 -9.56
C LEU A 263 -2.97 -16.19 -8.51
N GLN A 264 -1.97 -16.96 -8.91
CA GLN A 264 -0.90 -17.41 -8.01
C GLN A 264 -0.09 -16.22 -7.50
N SER A 265 0.33 -15.31 -8.39
CA SER A 265 1.11 -14.13 -8.05
C SER A 265 0.36 -13.23 -7.07
N LEU A 266 -0.92 -12.91 -7.34
CA LEU A 266 -1.75 -12.11 -6.42
C LEU A 266 -1.79 -12.72 -5.00
N THR A 267 -1.92 -14.04 -4.91
CA THR A 267 -2.00 -14.72 -3.60
C THR A 267 -0.66 -14.67 -2.87
N VAL A 268 0.45 -14.99 -3.56
CA VAL A 268 1.79 -14.96 -2.97
C VAL A 268 2.15 -13.56 -2.51
N TRP A 269 1.91 -12.55 -3.34
CA TRP A 269 2.15 -11.15 -3.01
C TRP A 269 1.31 -10.68 -1.82
N SER A 270 0.04 -11.07 -1.75
CA SER A 270 -0.82 -10.67 -0.63
C SER A 270 -0.29 -11.18 0.73
N VAL A 271 0.17 -12.43 0.79
CA VAL A 271 0.76 -13.01 2.00
C VAL A 271 2.11 -12.38 2.30
N LEU A 272 2.97 -12.21 1.29
CA LEU A 272 4.29 -11.61 1.46
C LEU A 272 4.20 -10.19 2.03
N VAL A 273 3.36 -9.35 1.42
CA VAL A 273 3.14 -7.96 1.85
C VAL A 273 2.55 -7.91 3.26
N PHE A 274 1.60 -8.78 3.58
CA PHE A 274 1.07 -8.90 4.94
C PHE A 274 2.17 -9.22 5.96
N LEU A 275 3.02 -10.21 5.68
CA LEU A 275 4.11 -10.60 6.58
C LEU A 275 5.18 -9.50 6.71
N LEU A 276 5.59 -8.90 5.59
CA LEU A 276 6.57 -7.82 5.57
C LEU A 276 6.09 -6.61 6.37
N ASN A 277 4.89 -6.11 6.09
CA ASN A 277 4.30 -5.00 6.85
C ASN A 277 4.14 -5.35 8.32
N GLY A 278 3.66 -6.57 8.61
CA GLY A 278 3.45 -7.00 9.98
C GLY A 278 4.75 -7.05 10.79
N ILE A 279 5.81 -7.59 10.19
CA ILE A 279 7.16 -7.59 10.78
C ILE A 279 7.57 -6.16 11.07
N VAL A 280 7.43 -5.23 10.11
CA VAL A 280 7.87 -3.86 10.35
C VAL A 280 7.06 -3.17 11.45
N PHE A 281 5.74 -3.30 11.47
CA PHE A 281 4.93 -2.67 12.52
C PHE A 281 5.29 -3.16 13.91
N ILE A 282 5.57 -4.45 14.10
CA ILE A 282 6.08 -4.97 15.38
C ILE A 282 7.45 -4.37 15.70
N LEU A 283 8.35 -4.30 14.70
CA LEU A 283 9.70 -3.76 14.88
C LEU A 283 9.70 -2.29 15.26
N ILE A 284 8.78 -1.48 14.72
CA ILE A 284 8.59 -0.10 15.15
C ILE A 284 8.37 -0.10 16.67
N GLY A 285 7.38 -0.85 17.16
CA GLY A 285 7.06 -0.93 18.59
C GLY A 285 8.25 -1.38 19.46
N LEU A 286 9.03 -2.36 18.99
CA LEU A 286 10.16 -2.92 19.73
C LEU A 286 11.36 -1.96 19.89
N GLN A 287 11.44 -0.89 19.11
CA GLN A 287 12.57 0.04 19.15
C GLN A 287 12.52 1.05 20.30
N LEU A 288 11.36 1.22 20.97
CA LEU A 288 11.18 2.24 22.01
C LEU A 288 12.27 2.23 23.10
N PRO A 289 12.68 1.09 23.69
CA PRO A 289 13.67 1.09 24.77
C PRO A 289 15.04 1.59 24.31
N GLN A 290 15.44 1.32 23.06
CA GLN A 290 16.71 1.82 22.51
C GLN A 290 16.67 3.34 22.33
N ILE A 291 15.52 3.85 21.89
CA ILE A 291 15.29 5.27 21.67
C ILE A 291 15.29 6.01 23.01
N ILE A 292 14.63 5.47 24.04
CA ILE A 292 14.60 6.05 25.39
C ILE A 292 16.00 6.11 26.02
N LYS A 293 16.79 5.04 25.90
CA LYS A 293 18.18 5.04 26.42
C LYS A 293 19.06 6.10 25.76
N GLY A 294 18.79 6.44 24.51
CA GLY A 294 19.55 7.46 23.78
C GLY A 294 19.30 8.90 24.24
N ILE A 295 18.24 9.16 25.01
CA ILE A 295 17.82 10.51 25.41
C ILE A 295 17.93 10.78 26.92
N GLU A 296 18.65 9.93 27.67
CA GLU A 296 18.82 10.08 29.12
C GLU A 296 19.44 11.43 29.54
N SER A 297 20.13 12.11 28.63
CA SER A 297 20.72 13.43 28.83
C SER A 297 19.73 14.60 28.75
N TYR A 298 18.48 14.37 28.36
CA TYR A 298 17.48 15.40 28.13
C TYR A 298 16.32 15.32 29.15
N SER A 299 15.69 16.46 29.43
CA SER A 299 14.50 16.51 30.28
C SER A 299 13.30 15.87 29.60
N PHE A 300 12.79 14.76 30.15
CA PHE A 300 11.67 13.98 29.59
C PHE A 300 10.44 14.85 29.22
N PRO A 301 9.92 15.73 30.09
CA PRO A 301 8.78 16.59 29.75
C PRO A 301 9.01 17.48 28.54
N LEU A 302 10.23 18.00 28.40
CA LEU A 302 10.59 18.93 27.33
C LEU A 302 10.65 18.22 25.97
N ILE A 303 11.22 17.02 25.91
CA ILE A 303 11.28 16.25 24.67
C ILE A 303 9.89 15.81 24.21
N ILE A 304 9.06 15.35 25.16
CA ILE A 304 7.67 14.99 24.88
C ILE A 304 6.92 16.21 24.32
N PHE A 305 7.13 17.40 24.90
CA PHE A 305 6.57 18.64 24.39
C PHE A 305 6.99 18.93 22.95
N TYR A 306 8.29 18.81 22.63
CA TYR A 306 8.78 18.96 21.24
C TYR A 306 8.12 17.97 20.29
N ALA A 307 8.08 16.69 20.68
CA ALA A 307 7.53 15.64 19.86
C ALA A 307 6.02 15.80 19.60
N ILE A 308 5.26 16.24 20.61
CA ILE A 308 3.82 16.52 20.47
C ILE A 308 3.59 17.72 19.53
N ILE A 309 4.34 18.81 19.70
CA ILE A 309 4.19 19.98 18.82
C ILE A 309 4.53 19.61 17.38
N ILE A 310 5.63 18.90 17.15
CA ILE A 310 6.03 18.49 15.81
C ILE A 310 4.99 17.54 15.21
N SER A 311 4.44 16.60 15.99
CA SER A 311 3.33 15.74 15.55
C SER A 311 2.12 16.56 15.09
N PHE A 312 1.71 17.53 15.91
CA PHE A 312 0.56 18.38 15.64
C PHE A 312 0.77 19.26 14.40
N VAL A 313 1.93 19.90 14.29
CA VAL A 313 2.34 20.69 13.12
C VAL A 313 2.32 19.83 11.86
N THR A 314 2.84 18.60 11.92
CA THR A 314 2.88 17.71 10.75
C THR A 314 1.48 17.30 10.29
N ILE A 315 0.51 17.18 11.22
CA ILE A 315 -0.91 16.93 10.89
C ILE A 315 -1.56 18.18 10.29
N ILE A 316 -1.35 19.35 10.90
CA ILE A 316 -1.91 20.62 10.43
C ILE A 316 -1.41 20.97 9.04
N ILE A 317 -0.10 20.87 8.80
CA ILE A 317 0.50 21.18 7.50
C ILE A 317 -0.18 20.36 6.40
N ARG A 318 -0.39 19.06 6.65
CA ARG A 318 -1.06 18.17 5.70
C ARG A 318 -2.50 18.61 5.43
N LEU A 319 -3.30 18.85 6.47
CA LEU A 319 -4.68 19.32 6.31
C LEU A 319 -4.70 20.64 5.52
N PHE A 320 -3.90 21.61 5.95
CA PHE A 320 -3.80 22.91 5.28
C PHE A 320 -3.45 22.77 3.81
N TRP A 321 -2.43 21.98 3.47
CA TRP A 321 -2.00 21.77 2.09
C TRP A 321 -3.08 21.11 1.24
N VAL A 322 -3.70 20.02 1.71
CA VAL A 322 -4.72 19.28 0.95
C VAL A 322 -5.94 20.16 0.66
N PHE A 323 -6.39 20.96 1.65
CA PHE A 323 -7.46 21.93 1.43
C PHE A 323 -7.05 23.05 0.48
N THR A 324 -5.83 23.58 0.61
CA THR A 324 -5.30 24.65 -0.25
C THR A 324 -5.18 24.21 -1.70
N VAL A 325 -4.60 23.04 -1.95
CA VAL A 325 -4.45 22.48 -3.31
C VAL A 325 -5.82 22.22 -3.92
N ASN A 326 -6.76 21.65 -3.18
CA ASN A 326 -8.13 21.44 -3.70
C ASN A 326 -8.81 22.77 -4.06
N TYR A 327 -8.68 23.78 -3.20
CA TYR A 327 -9.23 25.12 -3.45
C TYR A 327 -8.57 25.79 -4.67
N LEU A 328 -7.24 25.74 -4.78
CA LEU A 328 -6.51 26.33 -5.89
C LEU A 328 -6.82 25.63 -7.23
N THR A 329 -6.89 24.30 -7.20
CA THR A 329 -7.26 23.51 -8.38
C THR A 329 -8.69 23.84 -8.84
N ARG A 330 -9.61 24.11 -7.90
CA ARG A 330 -10.97 24.56 -8.22
C ARG A 330 -11.00 25.93 -8.91
N LEU A 331 -10.14 26.85 -8.53
CA LEU A 331 -10.06 28.18 -9.15
C LEU A 331 -9.49 28.14 -10.58
N LEU A 332 -8.57 27.21 -10.84
CA LEU A 332 -7.91 27.06 -12.13
C LEU A 332 -8.71 26.23 -13.14
N LYS A 333 -9.70 25.43 -12.70
CA LYS A 333 -10.54 24.63 -13.59
C LYS A 333 -11.55 25.50 -14.37
N PRO A 334 -11.75 25.26 -15.68
CA PRO A 334 -12.76 25.97 -16.47
C PRO A 334 -14.16 25.77 -15.88
N ARG A 335 -15.00 26.82 -15.94
CA ARG A 335 -16.38 26.84 -15.41
C ARG A 335 -17.32 25.78 -16.02
N ARG A 336 -16.89 25.07 -17.07
CA ARG A 336 -17.60 23.99 -17.79
C ARG A 336 -17.08 22.58 -17.49
N ALA A 337 -16.15 22.40 -16.54
CA ALA A 337 -15.75 21.05 -16.13
C ALA A 337 -16.96 20.32 -15.50
N PRO A 338 -17.20 19.03 -15.85
CA PRO A 338 -18.32 18.26 -15.32
C PRO A 338 -18.33 18.21 -13.78
N ASP A 339 -19.52 18.17 -13.18
CA ASP A 339 -19.71 18.18 -11.72
C ASP A 339 -19.12 16.93 -11.03
N GLU A 340 -19.02 15.83 -11.77
CA GLU A 340 -18.37 14.57 -11.36
C GLU A 340 -16.91 14.72 -10.96
N ASP A 341 -16.28 15.85 -11.30
CA ASP A 341 -14.86 16.14 -11.08
C ASP A 341 -14.61 16.94 -9.80
N ARG A 342 -15.66 17.20 -9.01
CA ARG A 342 -15.59 17.95 -7.75
C ARG A 342 -15.32 17.00 -6.58
N PHE A 343 -14.20 17.23 -5.89
CA PHE A 343 -13.91 16.55 -4.64
C PHE A 343 -14.86 17.06 -3.56
N GLU A 344 -15.73 16.19 -3.04
CA GLU A 344 -16.51 16.51 -1.86
C GLU A 344 -15.55 16.91 -0.73
N TRP A 345 -15.86 17.98 0.01
CA TRP A 345 -15.02 18.42 1.13
C TRP A 345 -14.77 17.30 2.15
N LYS A 346 -15.72 16.35 2.25
CA LYS A 346 -15.60 15.13 3.07
C LYS A 346 -14.43 14.25 2.61
N ALA A 347 -14.31 14.02 1.30
CA ALA A 347 -13.22 13.26 0.72
C ALA A 347 -11.88 14.01 0.86
N VAL A 348 -11.87 15.34 0.70
CA VAL A 348 -10.68 16.19 0.91
C VAL A 348 -10.17 16.04 2.34
N PHE A 349 -11.09 16.10 3.30
CA PHE A 349 -10.78 15.95 4.71
C PHE A 349 -10.20 14.57 5.01
N ILE A 350 -10.75 13.50 4.44
CA ILE A 350 -10.23 12.13 4.62
C ILE A 350 -8.82 11.99 4.07
N VAL A 351 -8.55 12.48 2.86
CA VAL A 351 -7.20 12.45 2.27
C VAL A 351 -6.20 13.23 3.14
N GLY A 352 -6.62 14.36 3.70
CA GLY A 352 -5.84 15.14 4.65
C GLY A 352 -5.60 14.42 5.98
N TRP A 353 -6.61 13.71 6.49
CA TRP A 353 -6.55 13.01 7.78
C TRP A 353 -5.83 11.65 7.71
N SER A 354 -5.78 11.01 6.55
CA SER A 354 -5.21 9.67 6.35
C SER A 354 -3.69 9.63 6.19
N GLY A 355 -2.98 10.67 6.62
CA GLY A 355 -1.51 10.76 6.54
C GLY A 355 -0.78 10.02 7.66
N MET A 356 -1.05 8.74 7.90
CA MET A 356 -0.31 7.97 8.91
C MET A 356 1.16 7.84 8.52
N ARG A 357 2.10 7.92 9.48
CA ARG A 357 3.54 7.72 9.21
C ARG A 357 3.89 6.29 9.55
N GLY A 358 4.90 5.75 8.89
CA GLY A 358 5.18 4.32 8.99
C GLY A 358 6.64 3.96 8.88
N VAL A 359 6.87 2.82 8.24
CA VAL A 359 8.13 2.09 8.17
C VAL A 359 9.28 2.96 7.68
N VAL A 360 9.06 3.67 6.57
CA VAL A 360 10.11 4.36 5.83
C VAL A 360 10.67 5.52 6.64
N SER A 361 9.83 6.22 7.41
CA SER A 361 10.25 7.23 8.38
C SER A 361 11.19 6.62 9.42
N LEU A 362 10.84 5.49 10.03
CA LEU A 362 11.70 4.86 11.03
C LEU A 362 13.03 4.38 10.44
N ALA A 363 12.98 3.73 9.27
CA ALA A 363 14.17 3.27 8.56
C ALA A 363 15.13 4.43 8.25
N SER A 364 14.58 5.55 7.76
CA SER A 364 15.34 6.77 7.46
C SER A 364 15.94 7.40 8.72
N ALA A 365 15.20 7.40 9.83
CA ALA A 365 15.72 7.90 11.10
C ALA A 365 16.87 7.05 11.62
N LEU A 366 16.78 5.72 11.49
CA LEU A 366 17.87 4.81 11.86
C LEU A 366 19.08 4.95 10.94
N ALA A 367 18.87 5.32 9.68
CA ALA A 367 19.92 5.55 8.66
C ALA A 367 20.83 6.74 8.98
N ILE A 368 20.47 7.58 9.96
CA ILE A 368 21.35 8.65 10.43
C ILE A 368 22.63 8.03 11.00
N PRO A 369 23.82 8.41 10.47
CA PRO A 369 25.11 7.93 10.94
C PRO A 369 25.27 8.11 12.46
N LEU A 370 25.98 7.20 13.12
CA LEU A 370 26.30 7.33 14.54
C LEU A 370 27.33 8.45 14.79
N THR A 371 28.27 8.62 13.86
CA THR A 371 29.36 9.59 13.93
C THR A 371 29.47 10.38 12.63
N LEU A 372 29.99 11.60 12.74
CA LEU A 372 30.44 12.42 11.63
C LEU A 372 31.75 11.86 11.07
N SER A 373 32.14 12.28 9.86
CA SER A 373 33.44 11.94 9.25
C SER A 373 34.65 12.37 10.10
N THR A 374 34.44 13.31 11.03
CA THR A 374 35.42 13.79 12.02
C THR A 374 35.55 12.91 13.27
N GLY A 375 34.73 11.85 13.39
CA GLY A 375 34.71 10.95 14.55
C GLY A 375 33.85 11.43 15.72
N MET A 376 33.32 12.66 15.69
CA MET A 376 32.36 13.16 16.68
C MET A 376 30.99 12.49 16.54
N GLU A 377 30.22 12.40 17.63
CA GLU A 377 28.84 11.90 17.59
C GLU A 377 27.95 12.77 16.69
N PHE A 378 27.02 12.13 15.99
CA PHE A 378 26.09 12.87 15.13
C PHE A 378 25.15 13.75 15.97
N PRO A 379 25.07 15.06 15.66
CA PRO A 379 24.34 16.00 16.50
C PRO A 379 22.84 15.67 16.55
N TYR A 380 22.27 15.67 17.76
CA TYR A 380 20.85 15.49 18.01
C TYR A 380 20.22 14.18 17.48
N ARG A 381 21.03 13.15 17.15
CA ARG A 381 20.53 11.90 16.57
C ARG A 381 19.43 11.24 17.41
N SER A 382 19.68 11.07 18.72
CA SER A 382 18.72 10.44 19.63
C SER A 382 17.42 11.24 19.75
N LEU A 383 17.52 12.58 19.70
CA LEU A 383 16.37 13.48 19.72
C LEU A 383 15.53 13.33 18.44
N ILE A 384 16.17 13.29 17.27
CA ILE A 384 15.50 13.07 15.97
C ILE A 384 14.80 11.70 15.95
N LEU A 385 15.46 10.66 16.43
CA LEU A 385 14.88 9.31 16.56
C LEU A 385 13.64 9.32 17.45
N PHE A 386 13.73 9.95 18.63
CA PHE A 386 12.62 10.04 19.56
C PHE A 386 11.43 10.80 18.96
N ILE A 387 11.66 11.99 18.41
CA ILE A 387 10.60 12.79 17.78
C ILE A 387 9.96 11.98 16.64
N THR A 388 10.76 11.38 15.76
CA THR A 388 10.24 10.57 14.64
C THR A 388 9.36 9.44 15.15
N PHE A 389 9.83 8.68 16.14
CA PHE A 389 9.10 7.58 16.73
C PHE A 389 7.78 8.04 17.37
N THR A 390 7.80 9.14 18.12
CA THR A 390 6.59 9.73 18.70
C THR A 390 5.62 10.20 17.62
N VAL A 391 6.09 10.81 16.53
CA VAL A 391 5.20 11.22 15.42
C VAL A 391 4.58 10.00 14.74
N ILE A 392 5.34 8.93 14.51
CA ILE A 392 4.81 7.66 13.98
C ILE A 392 3.73 7.12 14.91
N LEU A 393 3.99 7.00 16.21
CA LEU A 393 2.98 6.54 17.18
C LEU A 393 1.76 7.45 17.23
N ALA A 394 1.96 8.76 17.33
CA ALA A 394 0.89 9.73 17.43
C ALA A 394 -0.01 9.63 16.19
N THR A 395 0.57 9.61 14.99
CA THR A 395 -0.20 9.59 13.75
C THR A 395 -0.86 8.25 13.51
N LEU A 396 -0.16 7.14 13.74
CA LEU A 396 -0.71 5.79 13.56
C LEU A 396 -1.82 5.47 14.57
N ILE A 397 -1.67 5.85 15.84
CA ILE A 397 -2.69 5.61 16.87
C ILE A 397 -3.84 6.61 16.73
N LEU A 398 -3.55 7.91 16.69
CA LEU A 398 -4.58 8.95 16.65
C LEU A 398 -5.34 8.89 15.33
N GLN A 399 -4.66 8.92 14.19
CA GLN A 399 -5.34 8.91 12.88
C GLN A 399 -5.90 7.52 12.58
N GLY A 400 -5.16 6.45 12.86
CA GLY A 400 -5.62 5.09 12.60
C GLY A 400 -6.86 4.67 13.39
N LEU A 401 -7.00 5.08 14.67
CA LEU A 401 -8.20 4.79 15.46
C LEU A 401 -9.36 5.76 15.17
N SER A 402 -9.06 7.02 14.86
CA SER A 402 -10.11 8.02 14.58
C SER A 402 -10.70 7.91 13.17
N LEU A 403 -9.93 7.43 12.19
CA LEU A 403 -10.35 7.37 10.78
C LEU A 403 -11.62 6.53 10.55
N PRO A 404 -11.78 5.31 11.12
CA PRO A 404 -13.03 4.56 11.00
C PRO A 404 -14.24 5.28 11.61
N PHE A 405 -14.04 5.99 12.72
CA PHE A 405 -15.10 6.76 13.37
C PHE A 405 -15.51 7.96 12.51
N LEU A 406 -14.53 8.72 12.01
CA LEU A 406 -14.74 9.86 11.12
C LEU A 406 -15.49 9.44 9.85
N LEU A 407 -15.11 8.32 9.24
CA LEU A 407 -15.77 7.81 8.03
C LEU A 407 -17.26 7.48 8.26
N ARG A 408 -17.58 6.82 9.38
CA ARG A 408 -18.98 6.54 9.75
C ARG A 408 -19.77 7.80 10.03
N TRP A 409 -19.12 8.81 10.62
CA TRP A 409 -19.74 10.08 10.95
C TRP A 409 -20.00 10.96 9.72
N LEU A 410 -19.02 11.04 8.81
CA LEU A 410 -19.09 11.85 7.59
C LEU A 410 -20.06 11.29 6.54
N LYS A 411 -20.42 9.99 6.62
CA LYS A 411 -21.30 9.30 5.66
C LYS A 411 -20.92 9.67 4.22
N LEU A 412 -19.72 9.31 3.78
CA LEU A 412 -19.40 9.43 2.35
C LEU A 412 -20.24 8.41 1.62
N GLU A 413 -21.20 8.89 0.85
CA GLU A 413 -21.87 8.08 -0.13
C GLU A 413 -20.87 7.81 -1.24
N THR A 414 -20.60 6.54 -1.51
CA THR A 414 -19.91 6.15 -2.73
C THR A 414 -20.87 6.41 -3.88
N HIS A 415 -20.90 7.64 -4.39
CA HIS A 415 -21.60 8.00 -5.64
C HIS A 415 -20.91 7.42 -6.88
N GLU A 416 -19.86 6.60 -6.71
CA GLU A 416 -19.32 5.83 -7.82
C GLU A 416 -20.35 4.77 -8.21
N ASN A 417 -20.88 4.95 -9.42
CA ASN A 417 -21.68 4.01 -10.20
C ASN A 417 -20.93 2.70 -10.50
N ASP A 418 -20.06 2.21 -9.61
CA ASP A 418 -19.29 0.97 -9.75
C ASP A 418 -20.20 -0.21 -10.08
N VAL A 419 -21.38 -0.27 -9.45
CA VAL A 419 -22.40 -1.29 -9.74
C VAL A 419 -22.92 -1.14 -11.18
N GLN A 420 -23.23 0.08 -11.62
CA GLN A 420 -23.67 0.33 -13.00
C GLN A 420 -22.53 0.09 -14.01
N GLN A 421 -21.30 0.47 -13.71
CA GLN A 421 -20.12 0.22 -14.55
C GLN A 421 -19.82 -1.27 -14.65
N GLU A 422 -19.89 -1.99 -13.53
CA GLU A 422 -19.75 -3.44 -13.51
C GLU A 422 -20.85 -4.11 -14.32
N ASN A 423 -22.10 -3.68 -14.16
CA ASN A 423 -23.22 -4.19 -14.97
C ASN A 423 -23.06 -3.85 -16.45
N THR A 424 -22.51 -2.68 -16.78
CA THR A 424 -22.19 -2.29 -18.17
C THR A 424 -21.10 -3.18 -18.74
N ILE A 425 -20.04 -3.48 -17.98
CA ILE A 425 -18.97 -4.41 -18.39
C ILE A 425 -19.55 -5.81 -18.59
N ARG A 426 -20.33 -6.31 -17.62
CA ARG A 426 -20.99 -7.63 -17.71
C ARG A 426 -21.90 -7.73 -18.92
N TYR A 427 -22.68 -6.70 -19.20
CA TYR A 427 -23.54 -6.61 -20.39
C TYR A 427 -22.71 -6.66 -21.68
N LYS A 428 -21.69 -5.81 -21.82
CA LYS A 428 -20.83 -5.78 -23.02
C LYS A 428 -20.11 -7.12 -23.26
N LEU A 429 -19.61 -7.76 -22.20
CA LEU A 429 -19.00 -9.07 -22.30
C LEU A 429 -20.00 -10.16 -22.72
N ALA A 430 -21.22 -10.13 -22.18
CA ALA A 430 -22.28 -11.07 -22.56
C ALA A 430 -22.65 -10.91 -24.04
N ILE A 431 -22.84 -9.67 -24.50
CA ILE A 431 -23.15 -9.36 -25.90
C ILE A 431 -22.02 -9.82 -26.83
N ALA A 432 -20.76 -9.56 -26.48
CA ALA A 432 -19.61 -10.01 -27.30
C ALA A 432 -19.57 -11.54 -27.46
N VAL A 433 -19.95 -12.30 -26.43
CA VAL A 433 -20.05 -13.77 -26.51
C VAL A 433 -21.23 -14.18 -27.39
N ILE A 434 -22.40 -13.53 -27.26
CA ILE A 434 -23.57 -13.83 -28.09
C ILE A 434 -23.25 -13.57 -29.57
N GLU A 435 -22.63 -12.43 -29.89
CA GLU A 435 -22.24 -12.07 -31.25
C GLU A 435 -21.22 -13.06 -31.83
N TYR A 436 -20.24 -13.51 -31.03
CA TYR A 436 -19.31 -14.56 -31.43
C TYR A 436 -20.03 -15.88 -31.74
N LEU A 437 -20.95 -16.31 -30.86
CA LEU A 437 -21.69 -17.55 -31.01
C LEU A 437 -22.62 -17.52 -32.24
N ASP A 438 -23.29 -16.40 -32.48
CA ASP A 438 -24.16 -16.20 -33.64
C ASP A 438 -23.38 -16.20 -34.97
N ARG A 439 -22.16 -15.67 -34.95
CA ARG A 439 -21.31 -15.62 -36.14
C ARG A 439 -20.62 -16.94 -36.44
N ASN A 440 -20.13 -17.64 -35.42
CA ASN A 440 -19.19 -18.76 -35.59
C ASN A 440 -19.77 -20.14 -35.28
N CYS A 441 -20.91 -20.24 -34.58
CA CYS A 441 -21.51 -21.52 -34.18
C CYS A 441 -23.01 -21.67 -34.51
N PRO A 442 -23.56 -21.11 -35.63
CA PRO A 442 -25.01 -21.11 -35.85
C PRO A 442 -25.59 -22.52 -36.03
N THR A 443 -24.85 -23.43 -36.68
CA THR A 443 -25.22 -24.83 -36.91
C THR A 443 -25.23 -25.65 -35.62
N GLU A 444 -24.17 -25.52 -34.81
CA GLU A 444 -23.99 -26.24 -33.56
C GLU A 444 -25.03 -25.82 -32.52
N ILE A 445 -25.42 -24.55 -32.52
CA ILE A 445 -26.49 -24.05 -31.64
C ILE A 445 -27.85 -24.64 -32.01
N ALA A 446 -28.11 -24.85 -33.31
CA ALA A 446 -29.37 -25.45 -33.78
C ALA A 446 -29.43 -26.97 -33.52
N GLU A 447 -28.31 -27.67 -33.66
CA GLU A 447 -28.27 -29.15 -33.59
C GLU A 447 -27.95 -29.68 -32.19
N ILE A 448 -27.16 -28.96 -31.38
CA ILE A 448 -26.64 -29.45 -30.09
C ILE A 448 -27.26 -28.65 -28.92
N PRO A 449 -28.12 -29.28 -28.08
CA PRO A 449 -28.82 -28.60 -26.98
C PRO A 449 -27.89 -27.94 -25.95
N VAL A 450 -26.66 -28.45 -25.80
CA VAL A 450 -25.66 -27.91 -24.87
C VAL A 450 -25.17 -26.53 -25.35
N PHE A 451 -24.98 -26.34 -26.66
CA PHE A 451 -24.57 -25.05 -27.23
C PHE A 451 -25.68 -24.00 -27.09
N ALA A 452 -26.93 -24.39 -27.39
CA ALA A 452 -28.09 -23.54 -27.13
C ALA A 452 -28.19 -23.12 -25.66
N ARG A 453 -27.92 -24.04 -24.72
CA ARG A 453 -27.93 -23.74 -23.28
C ARG A 453 -26.85 -22.73 -22.87
N VAL A 454 -25.68 -22.76 -23.50
CA VAL A 454 -24.61 -21.77 -23.29
C VAL A 454 -25.06 -20.40 -23.80
N LYS A 455 -25.61 -20.31 -25.02
CA LYS A 455 -26.15 -19.05 -25.57
C LYS A 455 -27.22 -18.47 -24.65
N SER A 456 -28.23 -19.25 -24.27
CA SER A 456 -29.30 -18.80 -23.36
C SER A 456 -28.80 -18.39 -21.97
N ARG A 457 -27.67 -18.94 -21.50
CA ARG A 457 -27.05 -18.47 -20.25
C ARG A 457 -26.52 -17.04 -20.40
N TYR A 458 -25.85 -16.72 -21.50
CA TYR A 458 -25.33 -15.38 -21.76
C TYR A 458 -26.43 -14.38 -22.13
N GLU A 459 -27.48 -14.80 -22.83
CA GLU A 459 -28.67 -13.97 -23.08
C GLU A 459 -29.35 -13.56 -21.77
N ARG A 460 -29.59 -14.51 -20.86
CA ARG A 460 -30.11 -14.20 -19.53
C ARG A 460 -29.18 -13.29 -18.73
N MET A 461 -27.86 -13.48 -18.84
CA MET A 461 -26.89 -12.63 -18.16
C MET A 461 -26.93 -11.19 -18.71
N ALA A 462 -27.03 -11.02 -20.03
CA ALA A 462 -27.19 -9.73 -20.68
C ALA A 462 -28.51 -9.06 -20.28
N GLU A 463 -29.61 -9.81 -20.25
CA GLU A 463 -30.93 -9.32 -19.86
C GLU A 463 -30.95 -8.86 -18.40
N LEU A 464 -30.38 -9.63 -17.48
CA LEU A 464 -30.27 -9.26 -16.07
C LEU A 464 -29.40 -8.01 -15.88
N ALA A 465 -28.24 -7.96 -16.55
CA ALA A 465 -27.35 -6.81 -16.49
C ALA A 465 -28.03 -5.55 -17.07
N ASN A 466 -28.73 -5.67 -18.20
CA ASN A 466 -29.45 -4.56 -18.81
C ASN A 466 -30.65 -4.10 -17.96
N LYS A 467 -31.43 -5.03 -17.41
CA LYS A 467 -32.51 -4.70 -16.46
C LYS A 467 -31.97 -3.95 -15.24
N SER A 468 -30.82 -4.36 -14.70
CA SER A 468 -30.18 -3.65 -13.58
C SER A 468 -29.56 -2.30 -13.96
N LEU A 469 -29.38 -1.99 -15.25
CA LEU A 469 -28.98 -0.67 -15.74
C LEU A 469 -30.18 0.25 -15.96
N LEU A 470 -31.33 -0.33 -16.33
CA LEU A 470 -32.58 0.40 -16.65
C LEU A 470 -33.48 0.60 -15.42
N ALA A 471 -33.41 -0.29 -14.43
CA ALA A 471 -34.11 -0.17 -13.17
C ALA A 471 -33.32 0.77 -12.26
N ASP A 472 -33.85 1.98 -12.04
CA ASP A 472 -33.27 2.98 -11.12
C ASP A 472 -33.46 2.59 -9.63
N ASP A 473 -34.19 1.52 -9.35
CA ASP A 473 -34.35 0.91 -8.02
C ASP A 473 -34.91 -0.52 -8.18
N ASP A 474 -34.77 -1.36 -7.15
CA ASP A 474 -35.52 -2.63 -6.93
C ASP A 474 -34.99 -4.02 -7.36
N LEU A 475 -33.68 -4.21 -7.53
CA LEU A 475 -33.07 -5.45 -7.02
C LEU A 475 -32.53 -5.16 -5.62
N SER A 476 -33.43 -5.10 -4.64
CA SER A 476 -33.10 -4.76 -3.26
C SER A 476 -31.83 -5.50 -2.81
N PRO A 477 -30.82 -4.81 -2.22
CA PRO A 477 -29.63 -5.44 -1.66
C PRO A 477 -29.93 -6.62 -0.73
N SER A 478 -31.14 -6.65 -0.16
CA SER A 478 -31.69 -7.75 0.63
C SER A 478 -31.84 -9.05 -0.17
N PHE A 479 -32.42 -9.02 -1.38
CA PHE A 479 -32.64 -10.23 -2.18
C PHE A 479 -31.34 -10.89 -2.63
N MET A 480 -30.38 -10.09 -3.12
CA MET A 480 -29.05 -10.59 -3.51
C MET A 480 -28.31 -11.21 -2.32
N LYS A 481 -28.45 -10.62 -1.13
CA LYS A 481 -27.89 -11.18 0.09
C LYS A 481 -28.55 -12.52 0.44
N THR A 482 -29.89 -12.61 0.41
CA THR A 482 -30.63 -13.86 0.69
C THR A 482 -30.26 -14.97 -0.29
N TYR A 483 -30.19 -14.65 -1.58
CA TYR A 483 -29.78 -15.61 -2.61
C TYR A 483 -28.34 -16.11 -2.40
N ARG A 484 -27.41 -15.21 -2.07
CA ARG A 484 -26.02 -15.57 -1.76
C ARG A 484 -25.91 -16.43 -0.52
N ASP A 485 -26.64 -16.09 0.55
CA ASP A 485 -26.64 -16.84 1.79
C ASP A 485 -27.14 -18.28 1.55
N MET A 486 -28.18 -18.45 0.72
CA MET A 486 -28.65 -19.78 0.28
C MET A 486 -27.57 -20.56 -0.49
N LEU A 487 -26.88 -19.93 -1.45
CA LEU A 487 -25.80 -20.61 -2.19
C LEU A 487 -24.65 -21.05 -1.26
N LEU A 488 -24.27 -20.22 -0.29
CA LEU A 488 -23.24 -20.56 0.70
C LEU A 488 -23.69 -21.71 1.60
N GLU A 489 -24.97 -21.78 1.94
CA GLU A 489 -25.55 -22.89 2.70
C GLU A 489 -25.52 -24.20 1.90
N ILE A 490 -25.88 -24.17 0.61
CA ILE A 490 -25.77 -25.33 -0.29
C ILE A 490 -24.32 -25.85 -0.37
N ILE A 491 -23.34 -24.94 -0.46
CA ILE A 491 -21.92 -25.30 -0.47
C ILE A 491 -21.52 -25.97 0.86
N ARG A 492 -21.98 -25.47 2.00
CA ARG A 492 -21.74 -26.10 3.31
C ARG A 492 -22.28 -27.52 3.36
N VAL A 493 -23.52 -27.73 2.90
CA VAL A 493 -24.13 -29.07 2.82
C VAL A 493 -23.29 -30.02 1.97
N ARG A 494 -22.83 -29.57 0.79
CA ARG A 494 -21.96 -30.36 -0.09
C ARG A 494 -20.61 -30.67 0.58
N ARG A 495 -20.02 -29.73 1.33
CA ARG A 495 -18.76 -29.92 2.05
C ARG A 495 -18.90 -30.91 3.20
N ASP A 496 -20.01 -30.88 3.94
CA ASP A 496 -20.28 -31.83 5.01
C ASP A 496 -20.51 -33.25 4.46
N ALA A 497 -21.19 -33.38 3.32
CA ALA A 497 -21.29 -34.65 2.60
C ALA A 497 -19.91 -35.18 2.18
N LEU A 498 -19.03 -34.30 1.68
CA LEU A 498 -17.67 -34.66 1.29
C LEU A 498 -16.82 -35.12 2.48
N LYS A 499 -16.93 -34.44 3.63
CA LYS A 499 -16.29 -34.84 4.89
C LYS A 499 -16.79 -36.18 5.41
N LYS A 500 -18.07 -36.49 5.21
CA LYS A 500 -18.63 -37.80 5.54
C LYS A 500 -18.04 -38.89 4.64
N MET A 501 -18.00 -38.66 3.33
CA MET A 501 -17.37 -39.57 2.37
C MET A 501 -15.88 -39.83 2.66
N HIS A 502 -15.16 -38.81 3.15
CA HIS A 502 -13.76 -38.94 3.59
C HIS A 502 -13.63 -39.77 4.86
N ARG A 503 -14.45 -39.50 5.88
CA ARG A 503 -14.47 -40.29 7.13
C ARG A 503 -14.80 -41.75 6.88
N ASP A 504 -15.72 -42.01 5.96
CA ASP A 504 -16.19 -43.35 5.63
C ASP A 504 -15.23 -44.10 4.67
N ASN A 505 -14.11 -43.47 4.24
CA ASN A 505 -13.12 -44.02 3.31
C ASN A 505 -13.72 -44.61 2.01
N ILE A 506 -14.84 -44.04 1.54
CA ILE A 506 -15.59 -44.56 0.38
C ILE A 506 -14.85 -44.29 -0.93
N PHE A 507 -14.10 -43.19 -1.00
CA PHE A 507 -13.38 -42.75 -2.21
C PHE A 507 -11.92 -42.45 -1.91
N ALA A 508 -11.08 -42.56 -2.93
CA ALA A 508 -9.66 -42.23 -2.81
C ALA A 508 -9.45 -40.74 -2.45
N ASP A 509 -8.54 -40.49 -1.51
CA ASP A 509 -8.26 -39.15 -0.95
C ASP A 509 -7.96 -38.08 -2.00
N HIS A 510 -7.27 -38.43 -3.09
CA HIS A 510 -6.94 -37.46 -4.13
C HIS A 510 -8.20 -36.94 -4.88
N LEU A 511 -9.25 -37.76 -5.01
CA LEU A 511 -10.52 -37.36 -5.62
C LEU A 511 -11.33 -36.47 -4.67
N ILE A 512 -11.33 -36.80 -3.37
CA ILE A 512 -11.95 -35.99 -2.33
C ILE A 512 -11.29 -34.61 -2.30
N ARG A 513 -9.95 -34.54 -2.25
CA ARG A 513 -9.20 -33.27 -2.30
C ARG A 513 -9.46 -32.50 -3.60
N ALA A 514 -9.64 -33.17 -4.73
CA ALA A 514 -9.98 -32.51 -5.99
C ALA A 514 -11.38 -31.86 -5.93
N LYS A 515 -12.36 -32.56 -5.36
CA LYS A 515 -13.72 -32.03 -5.16
C LYS A 515 -13.79 -30.95 -4.09
N GLU A 516 -12.96 -31.04 -3.06
CA GLU A 516 -12.81 -29.99 -2.05
C GLU A 516 -12.29 -28.68 -2.69
N ARG A 517 -11.27 -28.76 -3.56
CA ARG A 517 -10.81 -27.60 -4.34
C ARG A 517 -11.90 -27.00 -5.23
N GLU A 518 -12.75 -27.83 -5.84
CA GLU A 518 -13.87 -27.35 -6.66
C GLU A 518 -14.88 -26.55 -5.82
N LEU A 519 -15.23 -27.06 -4.63
CA LEU A 519 -16.08 -26.35 -3.67
C LEU A 519 -15.43 -25.07 -3.15
N ASP A 520 -14.12 -25.06 -2.91
CA ASP A 520 -13.38 -23.87 -2.50
C ASP A 520 -13.43 -22.77 -3.57
N LEU A 521 -13.28 -23.14 -4.84
CA LEU A 521 -13.40 -22.21 -5.98
C LEU A 521 -14.83 -21.68 -6.12
N GLU A 522 -15.83 -22.52 -5.91
CA GLU A 522 -17.25 -22.14 -5.93
C GLU A 522 -17.58 -21.18 -4.79
N GLU A 523 -17.13 -21.47 -3.56
CA GLU A 523 -17.31 -20.59 -2.40
C GLU A 523 -16.61 -19.25 -2.60
N ALA A 524 -15.38 -19.27 -3.12
CA ALA A 524 -14.63 -18.05 -3.41
C ALA A 524 -15.34 -17.16 -4.44
N ARG A 525 -15.99 -17.74 -5.46
CA ARG A 525 -16.82 -17.00 -6.42
C ARG A 525 -18.05 -16.40 -5.77
N THR A 526 -18.78 -17.21 -5.00
CA THR A 526 -20.04 -16.81 -4.35
C THR A 526 -19.83 -15.73 -3.28
N ARG A 527 -18.70 -15.73 -2.56
CA ARG A 527 -18.39 -14.69 -1.55
C ARG A 527 -17.93 -13.36 -2.15
N LYS A 528 -17.38 -13.35 -3.37
CA LYS A 528 -16.90 -12.14 -4.06
C LYS A 528 -18.03 -11.36 -4.75
N THR A 529 -19.11 -12.05 -5.12
CA THR A 529 -20.40 -11.44 -5.53
C THR A 529 -21.21 -10.98 -4.32
#